data_AF-A0A3N1FTB6-F1
#
_entry.id   AF-A0A3N1FTB6-F1
#
_cell.length_a   1.000
_cell.length_b   1.000
_cell.length_c   1.000
_cell.angle_alpha   90.00
_cell.angle_beta   90.00
_cell.angle_gamma   90.00
#
_symmetry.space_group_name_H-M   'P 1'
#
loop_
_entity.id
_entity.type
_entity.pdbx_description
1 polymer ?
#
loop_
_entity_poly.entity_id
_entity_poly.type
_entity_poly.pdbx_seq_one_letter_code
_entity_poly.pdbx_strand_id
1 'polypeptide(L)'
;MTDLLYVRGTRSAAEVQQEIDQFWASLDDEQVQKELAASGIDLDAVPEGGRKDAIRVGVRGAGVDPTAVTLVVAFAPVANAVLISLWKQVLLPRIRNRYGSDAIRDEKPPES
;
A
#
# COMPACT_ATOMS: atom_id res chain seq x y z
N MET A 1 -1.53 15.17 3.18
CA MET A 1 -1.76 13.72 3.30
C MET A 1 -2.60 13.34 2.10
N THR A 2 -2.17 12.33 1.35
CA THR A 2 -2.92 11.84 0.19
C THR A 2 -3.36 10.42 0.51
N ASP A 3 -4.60 10.11 0.19
CA ASP A 3 -5.18 8.81 0.47
C ASP A 3 -5.67 8.19 -0.84
N LEU A 4 -5.48 6.88 -0.98
CA LEU A 4 -6.14 6.08 -2.01
C LEU A 4 -7.19 5.20 -1.33
N LEU A 5 -8.35 5.13 -1.98
CA LEU A 5 -9.50 4.37 -1.48
C LEU A 5 -9.66 3.11 -2.31
N TYR A 6 -9.90 1.98 -1.65
CA TYR A 6 -10.14 0.70 -2.32
C TYR A 6 -11.41 0.04 -1.79
N VAL A 7 -12.08 -0.69 -2.66
CA VAL A 7 -13.08 -1.67 -2.23
C VAL A 7 -12.38 -2.71 -1.35
N ARG A 8 -12.96 -3.00 -0.19
CA ARG A 8 -12.41 -4.02 0.70
C ARG A 8 -12.40 -5.37 -0.02
N GLY A 9 -11.23 -5.99 -0.04
CA GLY A 9 -11.02 -7.35 -0.55
C GLY A 9 -11.13 -8.40 0.54
N THR A 10 -10.53 -9.55 0.28
CA THR A 10 -10.47 -10.66 1.26
C THR A 10 -9.51 -10.36 2.43
N ARG A 11 -8.55 -9.44 2.25
CA ARG A 11 -7.59 -9.06 3.29
C ARG A 11 -8.06 -7.88 4.12
N SER A 12 -7.81 -7.97 5.42
CA SER A 12 -8.03 -6.89 6.37
C SER A 12 -6.95 -5.82 6.26
N ALA A 13 -7.25 -4.60 6.73
CA ALA A 13 -6.26 -3.52 6.78
C ALA A 13 -5.00 -3.90 7.57
N ALA A 14 -5.14 -4.68 8.65
CA ALA A 14 -4.01 -5.14 9.46
C ALA A 14 -3.10 -6.11 8.68
N GLU A 15 -3.67 -7.05 7.92
CA GLU A 15 -2.88 -7.95 7.08
C GLU A 15 -2.17 -7.19 5.95
N VAL A 16 -2.84 -6.23 5.32
CA VAL A 16 -2.21 -5.39 4.30
C VAL A 16 -1.08 -4.55 4.89
N GLN A 17 -1.28 -3.96 6.08
CA GLN A 17 -0.23 -3.24 6.80
C GLN A 17 0.97 -4.15 7.12
N GLN A 18 0.71 -5.39 7.53
CA GLN A 18 1.76 -6.36 7.83
C GLN A 18 2.62 -6.70 6.59
N GLU A 19 2.02 -6.75 5.40
CA GLU A 19 2.78 -6.95 4.15
C GLU A 19 3.66 -5.75 3.81
N ILE A 20 3.16 -4.54 4.05
CA ILE A 20 3.94 -3.31 3.89
C ILE A 20 5.12 -3.30 4.86
N ASP A 21 4.89 -3.66 6.13
CA ASP A 21 5.93 -3.72 7.15
C ASP A 21 6.98 -4.79 6.81
N GLN A 22 6.56 -5.95 6.31
CA GLN A 22 7.47 -7.00 5.81
C GLN A 22 8.30 -6.53 4.61
N PHE A 23 7.68 -5.78 3.68
CA PHE A 23 8.38 -5.20 2.55
C PHE A 23 9.49 -4.25 3.01
N TRP A 24 9.18 -3.34 3.95
CA TRP A 24 10.18 -2.43 4.50
C TRP A 24 11.33 -3.15 5.19
N ALA A 25 11.04 -4.25 5.91
CA ALA A 25 12.06 -5.08 6.55
C ALA A 25 12.92 -5.89 5.55
N SER A 26 12.45 -6.03 4.31
CA SER A 26 13.10 -6.81 3.25
C SER A 26 13.75 -5.92 2.19
N LEU A 27 13.99 -4.63 2.48
CA LEU A 27 14.60 -3.73 1.49
C LEU A 27 16.02 -4.15 1.10
N ASP A 28 16.78 -4.79 1.99
CA ASP A 28 18.13 -5.27 1.67
C ASP A 28 18.13 -6.57 0.85
N ASP A 29 16.96 -7.15 0.57
CA ASP A 29 16.83 -8.34 -0.26
C ASP A 29 17.07 -8.01 -1.74
N GLU A 30 17.92 -8.81 -2.39
CA GLU A 30 18.32 -8.59 -3.79
C GLU A 30 17.13 -8.60 -4.76
N GLN A 31 16.11 -9.42 -4.48
CA GLN A 31 14.90 -9.49 -5.30
C GLN A 31 14.07 -8.22 -5.16
N VAL A 32 13.97 -7.67 -3.94
CA VAL A 32 13.27 -6.41 -3.68
C VAL A 32 13.97 -5.24 -4.36
N GLN A 33 15.30 -5.20 -4.30
CA GLN A 33 16.10 -4.20 -5.01
C GLN A 33 15.90 -4.27 -6.53
N LYS A 34 15.85 -5.48 -7.11
CA LYS A 34 15.56 -5.68 -8.53
C LYS A 34 14.16 -5.20 -8.92
N GLU A 35 13.15 -5.47 -8.09
CA GLU A 35 11.77 -5.01 -8.33
C GLU A 35 11.66 -3.48 -8.30
N LEU A 36 12.32 -2.83 -7.33
CA LEU A 36 12.39 -1.37 -7.23
C LEU A 36 13.10 -0.74 -8.43
N ALA A 37 14.25 -1.29 -8.82
CA ALA A 37 15.01 -0.83 -9.98
C ALA A 37 14.23 -1.00 -11.29
N ALA A 38 13.57 -2.15 -11.49
CA ALA A 38 12.74 -2.41 -12.67
C ALA A 38 11.53 -1.45 -12.76
N SER A 39 11.02 -1.00 -11.62
CA SER A 39 9.91 -0.05 -11.52
C SER A 39 10.36 1.42 -11.58
N GLY A 40 11.67 1.68 -11.60
CA GLY A 40 12.23 3.03 -11.58
C GLY A 40 11.91 3.81 -10.29
N ILE A 41 11.64 3.10 -9.19
CA ILE A 41 11.31 3.73 -7.89
C ILE A 41 12.60 3.99 -7.13
N ASP A 42 12.85 5.27 -6.85
CA ASP A 42 13.94 5.73 -6.01
C ASP A 42 13.46 5.97 -4.57
N LEU A 43 13.92 5.15 -3.63
CA LEU A 43 13.56 5.23 -2.21
C LEU A 43 14.48 6.16 -1.40
N ASP A 44 15.49 6.78 -2.02
CA ASP A 44 16.37 7.73 -1.34
C ASP A 44 15.60 8.99 -0.88
N ALA A 45 14.51 9.31 -1.57
CA ALA A 45 13.59 10.37 -1.19
C ALA A 45 12.75 10.04 0.07
N VAL A 46 12.70 8.78 0.50
CA VAL A 46 11.92 8.32 1.67
C VAL A 46 12.87 8.11 2.85
N PRO A 47 12.87 9.00 3.87
CA PRO A 47 13.77 8.90 5.01
C PRO A 47 13.64 7.55 5.71
N GLU A 48 14.76 6.89 6.00
CA GLU A 48 14.78 5.56 6.60
C GLU A 48 13.95 5.48 7.90
N GLY A 49 14.14 6.47 8.79
CA GLY A 49 13.37 6.58 10.05
C GLY A 49 11.88 6.89 9.88
N GLY A 50 11.42 7.22 8.68
CA GLY A 50 10.02 7.51 8.35
C GLY A 50 9.31 6.39 7.56
N ARG A 51 10.02 5.35 7.11
CA ARG A 51 9.46 4.31 6.22
C ARG A 51 8.30 3.53 6.86
N LYS A 52 8.40 3.21 8.15
CA LYS A 52 7.35 2.49 8.91
C LYS A 52 6.01 3.23 8.95
N ASP A 53 6.06 4.56 8.87
CA ASP A 53 4.90 5.45 8.91
C ASP A 53 4.55 6.02 7.53
N ALA A 54 5.34 5.71 6.50
CA ALA A 54 5.21 6.30 5.18
C ALA A 54 3.92 5.87 4.47
N ILE A 55 3.50 4.62 4.69
CA ILE A 55 2.25 4.06 4.15
C ILE A 55 1.49 3.42 5.30
N ARG A 56 0.28 3.93 5.57
CA ARG A 56 -0.61 3.44 6.61
C ARG A 56 -1.91 2.94 6.02
N VAL A 57 -2.37 1.78 6.47
CA VAL A 57 -3.61 1.17 5.98
C VAL A 57 -4.65 1.12 7.08
N GLY A 58 -5.83 1.63 6.77
CA GLY A 58 -6.98 1.68 7.67
C GLY A 58 -8.27 1.30 6.97
N VAL A 59 -9.38 1.44 7.69
CA VAL A 59 -10.72 1.27 7.14
C VAL A 59 -11.57 2.50 7.43
N ARG A 60 -12.47 2.83 6.51
CA ARG A 60 -13.49 3.88 6.66
C ARG A 60 -14.87 3.29 6.35
N GLY A 61 -15.86 3.59 7.20
CA GLY A 61 -17.23 3.10 7.08
C GLY A 61 -17.75 2.41 8.35
N ALA A 62 -19.07 2.37 8.52
CA ALA A 62 -19.70 1.69 9.65
C ALA A 62 -19.69 0.18 9.41
N GLY A 63 -19.04 -0.58 10.29
CA GLY A 63 -18.69 -2.01 10.13
C GLY A 63 -19.86 -3.01 10.13
N VAL A 64 -21.08 -2.59 9.78
CA VAL A 64 -22.26 -3.46 9.71
C VAL A 64 -22.44 -4.07 8.32
N ASP A 65 -22.00 -3.37 7.26
CA ASP A 65 -22.02 -3.86 5.88
C ASP A 65 -20.57 -3.94 5.33
N PRO A 66 -20.03 -5.15 5.04
CA PRO A 66 -18.69 -5.33 4.48
C PRO A 66 -18.46 -4.59 3.16
N THR A 67 -19.52 -4.35 2.38
CA THR A 67 -19.46 -3.61 1.10
C THR A 67 -19.39 -2.10 1.32
N ALA A 68 -19.88 -1.61 2.45
CA ALA A 68 -19.75 -0.23 2.89
C ALA A 68 -18.38 0.08 3.53
N VAL A 69 -17.61 -0.95 3.89
CA VAL A 69 -16.25 -0.78 4.43
C VAL A 69 -15.26 -0.54 3.29
N THR A 70 -14.63 0.63 3.34
CA THR A 70 -13.59 1.06 2.38
C THR A 70 -12.22 0.86 3.01
N LEU A 71 -11.28 0.27 2.27
CA LEU A 71 -9.88 0.22 2.66
C LEU A 71 -9.23 1.56 2.29
N VAL A 72 -8.57 2.19 3.24
CA VAL A 72 -7.89 3.47 3.07
C VAL A 72 -6.39 3.24 3.14
N VAL A 73 -5.67 3.68 2.12
CA VAL A 73 -4.20 3.65 2.06
C VAL A 73 -3.71 5.09 2.10
N ALA A 74 -3.20 5.50 3.26
CA ALA A 74 -2.74 6.86 3.52
C ALA A 74 -1.22 6.96 3.33
N PHE A 75 -0.80 8.01 2.64
CA PHE A 75 0.59 8.29 2.31
C PHE A 75 1.11 9.49 3.10
N ALA A 76 2.30 9.33 3.66
CA ALA A 76 3.00 10.44 4.30
C ALA A 76 3.25 11.58 3.29
N PRO A 77 3.24 12.86 3.73
CA PRO A 77 3.43 13.99 2.82
C PRO A 77 4.80 13.99 2.14
N VAL A 78 5.82 13.45 2.81
CA VAL A 78 7.18 13.36 2.29
C VAL A 78 7.24 12.31 1.17
N ALA A 79 7.81 12.70 0.03
CA ALA A 79 7.95 11.82 -1.14
C ALA A 79 6.65 11.12 -1.58
N ASN A 80 5.50 11.78 -1.38
CA ASN A 80 4.18 11.21 -1.63
C ASN A 80 4.02 10.58 -3.04
N ALA A 81 4.55 11.23 -4.08
CA ALA A 81 4.53 10.68 -5.44
C ALA A 81 5.31 9.35 -5.57
N VAL A 82 6.45 9.24 -4.89
CA VAL A 82 7.23 8.01 -4.82
C VAL A 82 6.46 6.93 -4.07
N LEU A 83 5.86 7.27 -2.93
CA LEU A 83 5.10 6.31 -2.11
C LEU A 83 3.84 5.79 -2.83
N ILE A 84 3.13 6.65 -3.55
CA ILE A 84 2.00 6.25 -4.40
C ILE A 84 2.48 5.33 -5.53
N SER A 85 3.63 5.65 -6.15
CA SER A 85 4.20 4.81 -7.22
C SER A 85 4.63 3.45 -6.69
N LEU A 86 5.29 3.42 -5.52
CA LEU A 86 5.65 2.20 -4.80
C LEU A 86 4.42 1.35 -4.50
N TRP A 87 3.35 1.97 -4.02
CA TRP A 87 2.10 1.28 -3.77
C TRP A 87 1.53 0.65 -5.05
N LYS A 88 1.35 1.44 -6.11
CA LYS A 88 0.67 1.00 -7.33
C LYS A 88 1.49 0.01 -8.16
N GLN A 89 2.81 0.16 -8.19
CA GLN A 89 3.68 -0.61 -9.09
C GLN A 89 4.32 -1.84 -8.42
N VAL A 90 4.50 -1.82 -7.09
CA VAL A 90 5.21 -2.88 -6.37
C VAL A 90 4.33 -3.54 -5.32
N LEU A 91 3.90 -2.80 -4.30
CA LEU A 91 3.20 -3.37 -3.14
C LEU A 91 1.85 -3.99 -3.50
N LEU A 92 0.99 -3.26 -4.21
CA LEU A 92 -0.33 -3.75 -4.58
C LEU A 92 -0.26 -4.97 -5.51
N PRO A 93 0.54 -4.97 -6.60
CA PRO A 93 0.76 -6.17 -7.41
C PRO A 93 1.31 -7.34 -6.61
N ARG A 94 2.28 -7.12 -5.72
CA ARG A 94 2.86 -8.17 -4.87
C ARG A 94 1.81 -8.81 -3.96
N ILE A 95 0.98 -8.00 -3.31
CA ILE A 95 -0.13 -8.47 -2.46
C ILE A 95 -1.14 -9.29 -3.29
N ARG A 96 -1.54 -8.79 -4.47
CA ARG A 96 -2.48 -9.48 -5.35
C ARG A 96 -1.91 -10.79 -5.93
N ASN A 97 -0.62 -10.82 -6.26
CA ASN A 97 0.04 -12.02 -6.74
C ASN A 97 0.14 -13.09 -5.64
N ARG A 98 0.41 -12.67 -4.40
CA ARG A 98 0.56 -13.59 -3.25
C ARG A 98 -0.77 -14.13 -2.74
N TYR A 99 -1.82 -13.32 -2.74
CA TYR A 99 -3.09 -13.64 -2.06
C TYR A 99 -4.31 -13.69 -2.98
N GLY A 100 -4.11 -13.51 -4.29
CA GLY A 100 -5.15 -13.44 -5.30
C GLY A 100 -5.60 -12.01 -5.60
N SER A 101 -6.13 -11.79 -6.80
CA SER A 101 -6.56 -10.47 -7.29
C SER A 101 -7.62 -9.81 -6.41
N ASP A 102 -8.42 -10.60 -5.68
CA ASP A 102 -9.43 -10.15 -4.73
C ASP A 102 -8.89 -9.72 -3.35
N ALA A 103 -7.58 -9.84 -3.10
CA ALA A 103 -6.98 -9.46 -1.82
C ALA A 103 -7.22 -7.98 -1.49
N ILE A 104 -7.07 -7.12 -2.49
CA ILE A 104 -7.48 -5.71 -2.49
C ILE A 104 -8.16 -5.48 -3.84
N ARG A 105 -9.45 -5.12 -3.80
CA ARG A 105 -10.27 -4.93 -5.01
C ARG A 105 -10.01 -3.56 -5.64
N ASP A 106 -10.93 -3.09 -6.46
CA ASP A 106 -10.75 -1.91 -7.29
C ASP A 106 -10.56 -0.61 -6.48
N GLU A 107 -9.76 0.29 -7.04
CA GLU A 107 -9.59 1.66 -6.55
C GLU A 107 -10.93 2.39 -6.70
N LYS A 108 -11.41 3.02 -5.62
CA LYS A 108 -12.60 3.86 -5.64
C LYS A 108 -12.19 5.26 -6.11
N PRO A 109 -13.04 5.94 -6.91
CA PRO A 109 -12.83 7.34 -7.20
C PRO A 109 -12.88 8.14 -5.88
N PRO A 110 -12.12 9.25 -5.78
CA PRO A 110 -12.22 10.13 -4.63
C PRO A 110 -13.66 10.64 -4.52
N GLU A 111 -14.26 10.52 -3.34
CA GLU A 111 -15.59 11.09 -3.07
C GLU A 111 -15.48 12.62 -3.23
N SER A 112 -16.19 13.16 -4.22
CA SER A 112 -16.23 14.60 -4.55
C SER A 112 -17.11 15.39 -3.59
#